data_AF-A0A1B3MQ04-F1
#
_entry.id   AF-A0A1B3MQ04-F1
#
_cell.length_a   1.000
_cell.length_b   1.000
_cell.length_c   1.000
_cell.angle_alpha   90.00
_cell.angle_beta   90.00
_cell.angle_gamma   90.00
#
_symmetry.space_group_name_H-M   'P 1'
#
loop_
_entity.id
_entity.type
_entity.pdbx_description
1 polymer ?
#
loop_
_entity_poly.entity_id
_entity_poly.type
_entity_poly.pdbx_seq_one_letter_code
_entity_poly.pdbx_strand_id
1 'polypeptide(L)'
;MNLPLNYWAGMAGKREAQLRDYAQTSGRLDLSPQRFASHLLLKRRAFKHEGEARLLYFGDAKDYGAAGLYRYAVDPHAMIAQIMADPNRDRVSWTGDKAALQLATGFTGSIKRSKIHDPPEWTAPDFTS
;
A
#
# COMPACT_ATOMS: atom_id res chain seq x y z
N MET A 1 14.22 -37.71 -1.08
CA MET A 1 14.81 -36.71 -0.16
C MET A 1 13.70 -36.22 0.75
N ASN A 2 13.65 -36.73 1.99
CA ASN A 2 12.58 -36.47 2.96
C ASN A 2 12.79 -35.08 3.58
N LEU A 3 11.86 -34.15 3.33
CA LEU A 3 11.78 -32.90 4.10
C LEU A 3 11.00 -33.17 5.39
N PRO A 4 11.49 -32.77 6.57
CA PRO A 4 10.80 -33.02 7.83
C PRO A 4 9.50 -32.22 7.91
N LEU A 5 8.43 -32.91 8.33
CA LEU A 5 7.04 -32.47 8.54
C LEU A 5 6.84 -31.39 9.64
N ASN A 6 7.88 -30.64 10.00
CA ASN A 6 7.85 -29.75 11.17
C ASN A 6 7.62 -28.26 10.83
N TYR A 7 7.48 -27.90 9.55
CA TYR A 7 7.26 -26.49 9.15
C TYR A 7 5.80 -25.99 9.32
N TRP A 8 4.85 -26.89 9.62
CA TRP A 8 3.43 -26.56 9.70
C TRP A 8 2.90 -26.33 11.13
N ALA A 9 3.70 -26.56 12.17
CA ALA A 9 3.27 -26.41 13.56
C ALA A 9 3.28 -24.95 14.08
N GLY A 10 3.89 -24.00 13.33
CA GLY A 10 4.11 -22.63 13.80
C GLY A 10 2.95 -21.65 13.58
N MET A 11 1.92 -22.02 12.83
CA MET A 11 0.87 -21.08 12.36
C MET A 11 -0.57 -21.57 12.60
N ALA A 12 -0.80 -22.31 13.69
CA ALA A 12 -2.11 -22.27 14.31
C ALA A 12 -2.27 -20.89 14.98
N GLY A 13 -3.39 -20.20 14.72
CA GLY A 13 -3.64 -18.83 15.19
C GLY A 13 -3.18 -18.60 16.62
N LYS A 14 -2.20 -17.70 16.80
CA LYS A 14 -1.68 -17.37 18.12
C LYS A 14 -2.82 -16.80 18.97
N ARG A 15 -2.95 -17.28 20.20
CA ARG A 15 -3.97 -16.80 21.15
C ARG A 15 -3.64 -15.36 21.57
N GLU A 16 -4.66 -14.58 21.93
CA GLU A 16 -4.52 -13.15 22.26
C GLU A 16 -3.42 -12.89 23.31
N ALA A 17 -3.30 -13.75 24.32
CA ALA A 17 -2.25 -13.67 25.33
C ALA A 17 -0.82 -13.73 24.73
N GLN A 18 -0.61 -14.53 23.69
CA GLN A 18 0.67 -14.66 23.00
C GLN A 18 0.97 -13.44 22.09
N LEU A 19 -0.07 -12.82 21.54
CA LEU A 19 0.06 -11.56 20.79
C LEU A 19 0.34 -10.39 21.73
N ARG A 20 -0.25 -10.40 22.93
CA ARG A 20 -0.04 -9.40 23.98
C ARG A 20 1.38 -9.48 24.55
N ASP A 21 1.87 -10.68 24.86
CA ASP A 21 3.28 -10.90 25.25
C ASP A 21 4.26 -10.44 24.17
N TYR A 22 3.96 -10.72 22.90
CA TYR A 22 4.77 -10.25 21.75
C TYR A 22 4.79 -8.72 21.64
N ALA A 23 3.66 -8.05 21.91
CA ALA A 23 3.59 -6.58 21.89
C ALA A 23 4.28 -5.94 23.11
N GLN A 24 4.27 -6.62 24.27
CA GLN A 24 4.79 -6.11 25.54
C GLN A 24 6.30 -6.35 25.74
N THR A 25 6.92 -7.25 24.98
CA THR A 25 8.37 -7.55 25.05
C THR A 25 9.26 -6.56 24.28
N SER A 26 8.78 -5.33 24.04
CA SER A 26 9.59 -4.22 23.53
C SER A 26 10.41 -4.55 22.29
N GLY A 27 9.79 -5.15 21.26
CA GLY A 27 10.23 -4.98 19.87
C GLY A 27 11.63 -5.47 19.50
N ARG A 28 12.33 -6.25 20.32
CA ARG A 28 13.49 -7.03 19.86
C ARG A 28 12.99 -8.23 19.08
N LEU A 29 12.47 -7.94 17.89
CA LEU A 29 12.51 -8.90 16.81
C LEU A 29 13.98 -9.29 16.67
N ASP A 30 14.28 -10.56 16.88
CA ASP A 30 15.45 -11.17 16.28
C ASP A 30 15.27 -10.97 14.76
N LEU A 31 15.86 -9.87 14.26
CA LEU A 31 15.76 -9.38 12.89
C LEU A 31 16.58 -10.32 12.01
N SER A 32 16.11 -11.54 11.88
CA SER A 32 16.59 -12.46 10.86
C SER A 32 15.96 -12.03 9.52
N PRO A 33 16.76 -11.91 8.45
CA PRO A 33 16.25 -11.63 7.10
C PRO A 33 15.08 -12.53 6.70
N GLN A 34 15.09 -13.78 7.19
CA GLN A 34 14.04 -14.78 6.96
C GLN A 34 12.70 -14.39 7.61
N ARG A 35 12.70 -13.87 8.85
CA ARG A 35 11.48 -13.40 9.53
C ARG A 35 10.94 -12.12 8.89
N PHE A 36 11.83 -11.22 8.48
CA PHE A 36 11.45 -10.01 7.75
C PHE A 36 10.79 -10.35 6.39
N ALA A 37 11.40 -11.25 5.63
CA ALA A 37 10.87 -11.72 4.36
C ALA A 37 9.51 -12.44 4.52
N SER A 38 9.38 -13.32 5.51
CA SER A 38 8.10 -14.03 5.75
C SER A 38 6.97 -13.09 6.18
N HIS A 39 7.25 -12.01 6.93
CA HIS A 39 6.25 -10.99 7.24
C HIS A 39 5.79 -10.22 6.00
N LEU A 40 6.69 -9.86 5.09
CA LEU A 40 6.33 -9.23 3.81
C LEU A 40 5.49 -10.14 2.90
N LEU A 41 5.61 -11.45 3.09
CA LEU A 41 4.83 -12.46 2.37
C LEU A 41 3.45 -12.75 2.98
N LEU A 42 3.14 -12.28 4.20
CA LEU A 42 1.81 -12.46 4.82
C LEU A 42 0.68 -11.88 3.97
N LYS A 43 0.93 -10.73 3.32
CA LYS A 43 -0.05 -10.12 2.41
C LYS A 43 -0.18 -10.88 1.09
N ARG A 44 0.81 -11.69 0.68
CA ARG A 44 0.83 -12.32 -0.66
C ARG A 44 -0.38 -13.20 -0.96
N ARG A 45 -0.98 -13.85 0.05
CA ARG A 45 -2.16 -14.67 -0.17
C ARG A 45 -3.40 -13.83 -0.52
N ALA A 46 -3.57 -12.67 0.11
CA ALA A 46 -4.69 -11.76 -0.16
C ALA A 46 -4.54 -11.05 -1.53
N PHE A 47 -3.31 -10.80 -1.97
CA PHE A 47 -3.00 -10.09 -3.22
C PHE A 47 -2.48 -11.01 -4.34
N LYS A 48 -2.76 -12.32 -4.29
CA LYS A 48 -2.29 -13.29 -5.30
C LYS A 48 -2.71 -12.91 -6.72
N HIS A 49 -3.88 -12.28 -6.86
CA HIS A 49 -4.46 -11.85 -8.14
C HIS A 49 -3.66 -10.73 -8.83
N GLU A 50 -2.78 -10.03 -8.12
CA GLU A 50 -1.94 -8.95 -8.68
C GLU A 50 -0.63 -9.47 -9.29
N GLY A 51 -0.26 -10.73 -9.05
CA GLY A 51 0.98 -11.31 -9.61
C GLY A 51 2.28 -10.64 -9.12
N GLU A 52 2.23 -9.89 -8.02
CA GLU A 52 3.34 -9.05 -7.55
C GLU A 52 4.61 -9.86 -7.19
N ALA A 53 5.76 -9.42 -7.72
CA ALA A 53 7.09 -9.86 -7.31
C ALA A 53 7.72 -8.80 -6.40
N ARG A 54 8.04 -9.18 -5.14
CA ARG A 54 8.72 -8.30 -4.17
C ARG A 54 10.18 -8.68 -4.04
N LEU A 55 11.08 -7.79 -4.46
CA LEU A 55 12.52 -7.95 -4.26
C LEU A 55 12.92 -7.38 -2.90
N LEU A 56 13.61 -8.19 -2.10
CA LEU A 56 14.25 -7.76 -0.86
C LEU A 56 15.76 -7.64 -1.11
N TYR A 57 16.23 -6.41 -1.28
CA TYR A 57 17.64 -6.11 -1.45
C TYR A 57 18.19 -5.47 -0.17
N PHE A 58 19.18 -6.13 0.43
CA PHE A 58 19.94 -5.62 1.56
C PHE A 58 21.30 -5.17 1.03
N GLY A 59 21.42 -3.89 0.69
CA GLY A 59 22.70 -3.28 0.34
C GLY A 59 23.53 -2.95 1.59
N ASP A 60 24.75 -2.46 1.37
CA ASP A 60 25.55 -1.89 2.45
C ASP A 60 25.23 -0.39 2.54
N ALA A 61 24.42 0.02 3.53
CA ALA A 61 23.85 1.38 3.59
C ALA A 61 24.90 2.50 3.58
N LYS A 62 26.14 2.18 3.96
CA LYS A 62 27.31 3.08 3.91
C LYS A 62 27.63 3.55 2.49
N ASP A 63 27.30 2.76 1.48
CA ASP A 63 27.57 3.06 0.06
C ASP A 63 26.47 3.92 -0.58
N TYR A 64 25.36 4.16 0.13
CA TYR A 64 24.18 4.85 -0.39
C TYR A 64 23.93 6.26 0.19
N GLY A 65 24.70 6.68 1.20
CA GLY A 65 24.65 8.06 1.71
C GLY A 65 25.49 8.33 2.96
N ALA A 66 25.92 9.58 3.13
CA ALA A 66 26.81 10.04 4.22
C ALA A 66 26.31 9.79 5.67
N ALA A 67 25.07 9.31 5.83
CA ALA A 67 24.45 9.01 7.12
C ALA A 67 23.99 7.53 7.25
N GLY A 68 24.41 6.63 6.35
CA GLY A 68 23.95 5.23 6.37
C GLY A 68 22.46 5.07 6.04
N LEU A 69 21.91 5.98 5.23
CA LEU A 69 20.51 5.97 4.80
C LEU A 69 20.43 5.69 3.30
N TYR A 70 19.52 4.80 2.91
CA TYR A 70 19.18 4.59 1.51
C TYR A 70 18.52 5.84 0.94
N ARG A 71 19.09 6.37 -0.15
CA ARG A 71 18.52 7.46 -0.93
C ARG A 71 18.23 6.96 -2.33
N TYR A 72 17.04 7.25 -2.82
CA TYR A 72 16.63 6.94 -4.18
C TYR A 72 16.33 8.25 -4.89
N ALA A 73 16.77 8.36 -6.14
CA ALA A 73 16.29 9.43 -7.00
C ALA A 73 14.79 9.22 -7.21
N VAL A 74 14.00 10.19 -6.79
CA VAL A 74 12.55 10.19 -6.98
C VAL A 74 12.20 11.38 -7.84
N ASP A 75 11.57 11.10 -8.98
CA ASP A 75 10.80 12.10 -9.73
C ASP A 75 9.32 11.91 -9.38
N PRO A 76 8.72 12.78 -8.56
CA PRO A 76 7.31 12.68 -8.20
C PRO A 76 6.38 12.72 -9.42
N HIS A 77 6.76 13.41 -10.50
CA HIS A 77 5.94 13.52 -11.72
C HIS A 77 5.92 12.23 -12.51
N ALA A 78 7.03 11.47 -12.51
CA ALA A 78 7.08 10.14 -13.12
C ALA A 78 6.49 9.06 -12.20
N MET A 79 6.63 9.20 -10.88
CA MET A 79 6.24 8.18 -9.91
C MET A 79 4.73 8.18 -9.61
N ILE A 80 4.11 9.35 -9.52
CA ILE A 80 2.70 9.49 -9.19
C ILE A 80 1.89 9.44 -10.47
N ALA A 81 1.13 8.36 -10.70
CA ALA A 81 0.30 8.22 -11.89
C ALA A 81 -0.93 9.16 -11.87
N GLN A 82 -1.55 9.33 -10.70
CA GLN A 82 -2.76 10.11 -10.54
C GLN A 82 -2.94 10.59 -9.09
N ILE A 83 -3.47 11.80 -8.93
CA ILE A 83 -4.02 12.32 -7.68
C ILE A 83 -5.54 12.12 -7.71
N MET A 84 -6.08 11.45 -6.69
CA MET A 84 -7.51 11.21 -6.54
C MET A 84 -8.04 11.90 -5.28
N ALA A 85 -9.00 12.79 -5.43
CA ALA A 85 -9.71 13.37 -4.31
C ALA A 85 -10.81 12.44 -3.79
N ASP A 86 -11.09 12.59 -2.50
CA ASP A 86 -12.14 11.88 -1.79
C ASP A 86 -13.51 12.03 -2.49
N PRO A 87 -14.32 10.96 -2.60
CA PRO A 87 -15.63 11.03 -3.25
C PRO A 87 -16.61 11.97 -2.54
N ASN A 88 -16.46 12.23 -1.24
CA ASN A 88 -17.34 13.14 -0.50
C ASN A 88 -17.00 14.61 -0.72
N ARG A 89 -15.94 14.91 -1.51
CA ARG A 89 -15.63 16.29 -1.86
C ARG A 89 -16.74 16.87 -2.71
N ASP A 90 -17.19 18.07 -2.34
CA ASP A 90 -18.25 18.77 -3.05
C ASP A 90 -17.88 18.95 -4.53
N ARG A 91 -18.82 18.59 -5.40
CA ARG A 91 -18.62 18.66 -6.85
C ARG A 91 -18.53 20.10 -7.32
N VAL A 92 -19.22 21.03 -6.67
CA VAL A 92 -19.23 22.44 -7.09
C VAL A 92 -17.87 23.07 -6.81
N SER A 93 -17.31 22.85 -5.62
CA SER A 93 -15.99 23.39 -5.26
C SER A 93 -14.81 22.63 -5.86
N TRP A 94 -14.99 21.37 -6.29
CA TRP A 94 -13.90 20.49 -6.74
C TRP A 94 -13.05 21.09 -7.87
N THR A 95 -13.66 21.80 -8.82
CA THR A 95 -12.92 22.42 -9.93
C THR A 95 -11.88 23.43 -9.42
N GLY A 96 -12.23 24.20 -8.37
CA GLY A 96 -11.32 25.12 -7.70
C GLY A 96 -10.20 24.39 -6.95
N ASP A 97 -10.55 23.36 -6.18
CA ASP A 97 -9.58 22.53 -5.45
C ASP A 97 -8.55 21.90 -6.41
N LYS A 98 -9.02 21.39 -7.57
CA LYS A 98 -8.15 20.83 -8.61
C LYS A 98 -7.17 21.88 -9.15
N ALA A 99 -7.64 23.08 -9.47
CA ALA A 99 -6.79 24.16 -9.97
C ALA A 99 -5.76 24.59 -8.92
N ALA A 100 -6.16 24.69 -7.66
CA ALA A 100 -5.26 25.02 -6.55
C ALA A 100 -4.18 23.95 -6.36
N LEU A 101 -4.53 22.66 -6.41
CA LEU A 101 -3.57 21.56 -6.33
C LEU A 101 -2.58 21.60 -7.49
N GLN A 102 -3.06 21.84 -8.71
CA GLN A 102 -2.21 21.91 -9.89
C GLN A 102 -1.24 23.09 -9.83
N LEU A 103 -1.71 24.26 -9.36
CA LEU A 103 -0.87 25.44 -9.17
C LEU A 103 0.19 25.23 -8.07
N ALA A 104 -0.21 24.63 -6.94
CA ALA A 104 0.69 24.44 -5.79
C ALA A 104 1.76 23.37 -6.01
N THR A 105 1.45 22.34 -6.80
CA THR A 105 2.34 21.19 -7.01
C THR A 105 3.04 21.19 -8.36
N GLY A 106 2.54 21.96 -9.33
CA GLY A 106 2.96 21.86 -10.74
C GLY A 106 2.64 20.51 -11.37
N PHE A 107 1.89 19.62 -10.70
CA PHE A 107 1.66 18.26 -11.17
C PHE A 107 0.92 18.27 -12.51
N THR A 108 1.52 17.66 -13.52
CA THR A 108 1.03 17.61 -14.90
C THR A 108 0.23 16.35 -15.20
N GLY A 109 0.25 15.37 -14.28
CA GLY A 109 -0.51 14.14 -14.39
C GLY A 109 -1.99 14.31 -14.10
N SER A 110 -2.70 13.20 -13.97
CA SER A 110 -4.14 13.23 -13.81
C SER A 110 -4.56 13.64 -12.40
N ILE A 111 -5.44 14.63 -12.28
CA ILE A 111 -6.09 15.01 -11.02
C ILE A 111 -7.60 14.83 -11.19
N LYS A 112 -8.18 13.88 -10.45
CA LYS A 112 -9.60 13.50 -10.54
C LYS A 112 -10.24 13.42 -9.15
N ARG A 113 -11.56 13.45 -9.11
CA ARG A 113 -12.38 13.08 -7.94
C ARG A 113 -12.86 11.64 -8.11
N SER A 114 -12.86 10.86 -7.03
CA SER A 114 -13.38 9.50 -7.06
C SER A 114 -14.88 9.47 -7.38
N LYS A 115 -15.30 8.46 -8.16
CA LYS A 115 -16.71 8.20 -8.50
C LYS A 115 -17.34 7.06 -7.69
N ILE A 116 -16.65 6.51 -6.68
CA ILE A 116 -17.05 5.27 -6.00
C ILE A 116 -18.43 5.33 -5.32
N HIS A 117 -18.90 6.52 -4.98
CA HIS A 117 -20.25 6.75 -4.40
C HIS A 117 -21.16 7.55 -5.32
N ASP A 118 -20.71 7.85 -6.53
CA ASP A 118 -21.56 8.54 -7.48
C ASP A 118 -22.63 7.54 -7.98
N PRO A 119 -23.92 7.93 -8.02
CA PRO A 119 -24.94 7.06 -8.59
C PRO A 119 -24.60 6.76 -10.06
N PRO A 120 -24.91 5.54 -10.54
CA PRO A 120 -24.73 5.23 -11.96
C PRO A 120 -25.61 6.15 -12.80
N GLU A 121 -25.18 6.43 -14.02
CA GLU A 121 -26.07 7.05 -15.01
C GLU A 121 -27.20 6.06 -15.31
N TRP A 122 -28.43 6.45 -14.98
CA TRP A 122 -29.62 5.68 -15.33
C TRP A 122 -30.62 6.63 -15.98
N THR A 123 -31.29 6.14 -17.01
CA THR A 123 -32.41 6.81 -17.65
C THR A 123 -33.68 6.28 -17.01
N ALA A 124 -34.59 7.17 -16.61
CA ALA A 124 -35.89 6.74 -16.10
C ALA A 124 -36.63 5.94 -17.19
N PRO A 125 -37.22 4.78 -16.86
CA PRO A 125 -38.04 4.06 -17.82
C PRO A 125 -39.29 4.87 -18.16
N ASP A 126 -39.61 4.95 -19.45
CA ASP A 126 -40.87 5.53 -19.94
C ASP A 126 -42.00 4.55 -19.63
N PHE A 127 -42.85 4.90 -18.66
CA PHE A 127 -44.08 4.15 -18.40
C PHE A 127 -45.19 4.74 -19.28
N THR A 128 -45.46 4.10 -20.41
CA THR A 128 -46.67 4.38 -21.21
C THR A 128 -47.83 3.57 -20.65
N SER A 129 -48.96 4.24 -20.39
CA SER A 129 -50.22 3.65 -19.91
C SER A 129 -50.98 2.92 -21.01
#